data_AF-A0A0Q1C0X2-F1
#
_entry.id   AF-A0A0Q1C0X2-F1
#
_cell.length_a   1.000
_cell.length_b   1.000
_cell.length_c   1.000
_cell.angle_alpha   90.00
_cell.angle_beta   90.00
_cell.angle_gamma   90.00
#
_symmetry.space_group_name_H-M   'P 1'
#
loop_
_entity.id
_entity.type
_entity.pdbx_description
1 polymer ?
#
loop_
_entity_poly.entity_id
_entity_poly.type
_entity_poly.pdbx_seq_one_letter_code
_entity_poly.pdbx_strand_id
1 'polypeptide(L)'
;MNERILNIRKHGKTARGQKELLKHLTAEKLTFRQAIYAKCYDCTNYFSDGKQDCKMTACPLYPFMAYANRGKQAPKKPMAGDHVHTGAAIS
;
A
#
# COMPACT_ATOMS: atom_id res chain seq x y z
N MET A 1 -13.00 27.88 -6.15
CA MET A 1 -12.60 26.86 -5.15
C MET A 1 -12.77 25.48 -5.79
N ASN A 2 -11.80 24.58 -5.69
CA ASN A 2 -11.88 23.28 -6.36
C ASN A 2 -12.93 22.39 -5.68
N GLU A 3 -13.99 22.01 -6.39
CA GLU A 3 -15.11 21.21 -5.86
C GLU A 3 -14.65 19.88 -5.26
N ARG A 4 -13.57 19.29 -5.80
CA ARG A 4 -12.98 18.06 -5.26
C ARG A 4 -12.48 18.25 -3.83
N ILE A 5 -11.93 19.41 -3.49
CA ILE A 5 -11.47 19.71 -2.13
C ILE A 5 -12.65 19.72 -1.15
N LEU A 6 -13.81 20.25 -1.58
CA LEU A 6 -15.03 20.25 -0.76
C LEU A 6 -15.54 18.82 -0.54
N ASN A 7 -15.57 18.00 -1.59
CA ASN A 7 -15.97 16.60 -1.49
C ASN A 7 -15.06 15.79 -0.56
N ILE A 8 -13.74 15.97 -0.66
CA ILE A 8 -12.76 15.31 0.23
C ILE A 8 -13.02 15.70 1.69
N ARG A 9 -13.31 16.98 1.97
CA ARG A 9 -13.57 17.46 3.34
C ARG A 9 -14.90 16.94 3.90
N LYS A 10 -15.93 16.81 3.05
CA LYS A 10 -17.27 16.42 3.47
C LYS A 10 -17.46 14.90 3.58
N HIS A 11 -16.87 14.14 2.67
CA HIS A 11 -17.12 12.70 2.52
C HIS A 11 -15.88 11.83 2.72
N GLY A 12 -14.69 12.40 2.54
CA GLY A 12 -13.44 11.64 2.59
C GLY A 12 -13.05 11.24 4.01
N LYS A 13 -12.63 9.98 4.18
CA LYS A 13 -12.05 9.53 5.46
C LYS A 13 -10.60 9.99 5.58
N THR A 14 -10.13 10.14 6.82
CA THR A 14 -8.73 10.44 7.11
C THR A 14 -7.83 9.24 6.80
N ALA A 15 -7.39 9.09 5.55
CA ALA A 15 -6.60 7.95 5.09
C ALA A 15 -5.32 8.41 4.37
N ARG A 16 -4.41 7.46 4.13
CA ARG A 16 -3.17 7.73 3.38
C ARG A 16 -3.54 8.15 1.95
N GLY A 17 -2.92 9.23 1.46
CA GLY A 17 -3.24 9.83 0.17
C GLY A 17 -4.16 11.06 0.26
N GLN A 18 -4.87 11.28 1.37
CA GLN A 18 -5.75 12.46 1.51
C GLN A 18 -4.95 13.76 1.42
N LYS A 19 -3.90 13.89 2.23
CA LYS A 19 -3.06 15.09 2.27
C LYS A 19 -2.31 15.28 0.96
N GLU A 20 -1.84 14.18 0.36
CA GLU A 20 -1.16 14.17 -0.92
C GLU A 20 -2.10 14.62 -2.05
N LEU A 21 -3.36 14.16 -2.06
CA LEU A 21 -4.34 14.62 -3.03
C LEU A 21 -4.69 16.10 -2.83
N LEU A 22 -4.87 16.55 -1.59
CA LEU A 22 -5.09 17.97 -1.31
C LEU A 22 -3.93 18.84 -1.81
N LYS A 23 -2.68 18.42 -1.55
CA LYS A 23 -1.46 19.07 -2.07
C LYS A 23 -1.45 19.15 -3.59
N HIS A 24 -1.76 18.04 -4.27
CA HIS A 24 -1.85 18.04 -5.73
C HIS A 24 -2.93 19.01 -6.25
N LEU A 25 -4.09 19.06 -5.59
CA LEU A 25 -5.19 19.96 -5.95
C LEU A 25 -4.87 21.44 -5.65
N THR A 26 -3.89 21.72 -4.77
CA THR A 26 -3.33 23.04 -4.50
C THR A 26 -2.04 23.33 -5.30
N ALA A 27 -1.74 22.52 -6.33
CA ALA A 27 -0.58 22.63 -7.21
C ALA A 27 0.79 22.48 -6.50
N GLU A 28 0.82 21.89 -5.31
CA GLU A 28 2.05 21.52 -4.63
C GLU A 28 2.67 20.26 -5.23
N LYS A 29 4.00 20.19 -5.18
CA LYS A 29 4.76 19.04 -5.69
C LYS A 29 4.56 17.80 -4.81
N LEU A 30 4.44 16.65 -5.46
CA LEU A 30 4.44 15.34 -4.82
C LEU A 30 5.68 14.54 -5.22
N THR A 31 6.18 13.72 -4.30
CA THR A 31 7.08 12.63 -4.67
C THR A 31 6.31 11.54 -5.41
N PHE A 32 7.03 10.66 -6.14
CA PHE A 32 6.41 9.54 -6.86
C PHE A 32 5.51 8.69 -5.96
N ARG A 33 5.99 8.35 -4.75
CA ARG A 33 5.23 7.56 -3.77
C ARG A 33 3.99 8.31 -3.25
N GLN A 34 4.09 9.62 -3.05
CA GLN A 34 2.96 10.46 -2.64
C GLN A 34 1.90 10.53 -3.75
N ALA A 35 2.31 10.65 -5.01
CA ALA A 35 1.41 10.67 -6.15
C ALA A 35 0.62 9.36 -6.27
N ILE A 36 1.27 8.21 -6.05
CA ILE A 36 0.58 6.91 -5.98
C ILE A 36 -0.47 6.92 -4.88
N TYR A 37 -0.14 7.37 -3.67
CA TYR A 37 -1.10 7.43 -2.57
C TYR A 37 -2.25 8.39 -2.84
N ALA A 38 -1.99 9.57 -3.39
CA ALA A 38 -3.02 10.50 -3.83
C ALA A 38 -3.98 9.84 -4.84
N LYS A 39 -3.43 9.12 -5.83
CA LYS A 39 -4.24 8.43 -6.83
C LYS A 39 -5.05 7.28 -6.24
N CYS A 40 -4.48 6.50 -5.31
CA CYS A 40 -5.24 5.46 -4.61
C CYS A 40 -6.40 6.06 -3.80
N TYR A 41 -6.17 7.15 -3.08
CA TYR A 41 -7.21 7.84 -2.31
C TYR A 41 -8.33 8.39 -3.20
N ASP A 42 -7.98 8.94 -4.37
CA ASP A 42 -8.94 9.39 -5.36
C ASP A 42 -9.73 8.22 -5.98
N CYS A 43 -9.04 7.15 -6.35
CA CYS A 43 -9.62 5.96 -6.99
C CYS A 43 -10.60 5.22 -6.07
N THR A 44 -10.32 5.14 -4.77
CA THR A 44 -11.19 4.49 -3.78
C THR A 44 -12.30 5.41 -3.27
N ASN A 45 -12.66 6.45 -4.02
CA ASN A 45 -13.68 7.43 -3.66
C ASN A 45 -13.45 8.00 -2.25
N TYR A 46 -12.22 8.43 -1.98
CA TYR A 46 -11.80 9.01 -0.70
C TYR A 46 -11.95 8.06 0.50
N PHE A 47 -11.98 6.75 0.23
CA PHE A 47 -12.29 5.69 1.20
C PHE A 47 -13.59 5.96 1.97
N SER A 48 -14.62 6.51 1.32
CA SER A 48 -15.94 6.78 1.92
C SER A 48 -16.46 5.56 2.69
N ASP A 49 -16.25 4.38 2.11
CA ASP A 49 -16.82 3.11 2.59
C ASP A 49 -15.90 2.42 3.62
N GLY A 50 -14.67 2.90 3.82
CA GLY A 50 -13.70 2.32 4.74
C GLY A 50 -12.28 2.23 4.20
N LYS A 51 -11.29 2.19 5.10
CA LYS A 51 -9.86 2.08 4.78
C LYS A 51 -9.47 0.63 4.51
N GLN A 52 -10.00 0.07 3.43
CA GLN A 52 -9.82 -1.33 3.08
C GLN A 52 -9.02 -1.52 1.79
N ASP A 53 -8.53 -2.75 1.62
CA ASP A 53 -7.90 -3.21 0.40
C ASP A 53 -8.90 -3.14 -0.77
N CYS A 54 -8.53 -2.49 -1.87
CA CYS A 54 -9.39 -2.39 -3.05
C CYS A 54 -9.44 -3.70 -3.86
N LYS A 55 -8.53 -4.65 -3.61
CA LYS A 55 -8.45 -5.99 -4.24
C LYS A 55 -8.39 -6.00 -5.77
N MET A 56 -8.11 -4.86 -6.40
CA MET A 56 -8.04 -4.73 -7.85
C MET A 56 -6.68 -5.20 -8.37
N THR A 57 -6.46 -6.52 -8.45
CA THR A 57 -5.17 -7.13 -8.81
C THR A 57 -4.65 -6.75 -10.20
N ALA A 58 -5.55 -6.45 -11.14
CA ALA A 58 -5.20 -5.95 -12.47
C ALA A 58 -4.74 -4.48 -12.48
N CYS A 59 -4.95 -3.73 -11.39
CA CYS A 59 -4.50 -2.35 -11.32
C CYS A 59 -2.97 -2.30 -11.21
N PRO A 60 -2.28 -1.56 -12.09
CA PRO A 60 -0.81 -1.47 -12.07
C PRO A 60 -0.27 -0.83 -10.78
N LEU A 61 -1.12 -0.08 -10.05
CA LEU A 61 -0.76 0.54 -8.78
C LEU A 61 -1.08 -0.34 -7.56
N TYR A 62 -1.79 -1.46 -7.75
CA TYR A 62 -2.18 -2.36 -6.66
C TYR A 62 -1.00 -2.83 -5.81
N PRO A 63 0.17 -3.21 -6.37
CA PRO A 63 1.35 -3.60 -5.58
C PRO A 63 1.88 -2.48 -4.67
N PHE A 64 1.55 -1.22 -4.93
CA PHE A 64 2.01 -0.07 -4.17
C PHE A 64 0.94 0.50 -3.22
N MET A 65 -0.27 -0.05 -3.25
CA MET A 65 -1.42 0.40 -2.46
C MET A 65 -1.15 0.28 -0.94
N ALA A 66 -1.58 1.30 -0.20
CA ALA A 66 -1.22 1.48 1.22
C ALA A 66 -1.82 0.44 2.17
N TYR A 67 -2.99 -0.10 1.83
CA TYR A 67 -3.77 -1.04 2.62
C TYR A 67 -3.91 -2.42 1.94
N ALA A 68 -3.07 -2.71 0.94
CA ALA A 68 -3.09 -4.01 0.29
C ALA A 68 -2.73 -5.07 1.34
N ASN A 69 -3.58 -6.09 1.47
CA ASN A 69 -3.33 -7.25 2.32
C ASN A 69 -2.30 -8.15 1.65
N ARG A 70 -1.06 -7.65 1.63
CA ARG A 70 0.12 -8.47 1.39
C ARG A 70 0.22 -9.35 2.62
N GLY A 71 -0.20 -10.61 2.49
CA GLY A 71 -0.10 -11.59 3.57
C GLY A 71 1.26 -11.41 4.23
N LYS A 72 1.25 -11.13 5.53
CA LYS A 72 2.49 -10.88 6.29
C LYS A 72 3.37 -12.09 6.03
N GLN A 73 4.36 -11.97 5.15
CA GLN A 73 5.37 -13.00 5.05
C GLN A 73 6.11 -12.89 6.37
N ALA A 74 5.76 -13.77 7.31
CA ALA A 74 6.54 -13.94 8.50
C ALA A 74 8.00 -14.12 8.05
N PRO A 75 8.97 -13.45 8.68
CA PRO A 75 10.37 -13.71 8.36
C PRO A 75 10.56 -15.22 8.45
N LYS A 76 10.99 -15.84 7.34
CA LYS A 76 11.32 -17.26 7.35
C LYS A 76 12.40 -17.42 8.41
N LYS A 77 12.10 -18.06 9.54
CA LYS A 77 13.15 -18.49 10.47
C LYS A 77 14.16 -19.28 9.62
N PRO A 78 15.48 -19.04 9.73
CA PRO A 78 16.44 -19.96 9.15
C PRO A 78 16.10 -21.35 9.70
N MET A 79 15.84 -22.30 8.82
CA MET A 79 15.56 -23.68 9.23
C MET A 79 16.82 -24.18 9.92
N ALA A 80 16.73 -24.42 11.23
CA ALA A 80 17.82 -25.01 11.98
C ALA A 80 17.89 -26.50 11.61
N GLY A 81 19.00 -26.89 10.99
CA GLY A 81 19.46 -28.27 10.98
C GLY A 81 19.39 -28.98 9.63
N ASP A 82 20.47 -28.86 8.86
CA ASP A 82 21.02 -30.01 8.14
C ASP A 82 22.32 -30.38 8.88
N HIS A 83 22.20 -31.21 9.92
CA HIS A 83 23.37 -31.91 10.46
C HIS A 83 23.76 -32.95 9.41
N VAL A 84 24.73 -32.61 8.56
CA VAL A 84 25.41 -33.58 7.70
C VAL A 84 26.15 -34.56 8.61
N HIS A 85 25.61 -35.77 8.75
CA HIS A 85 26.32 -36.88 9.37
C HIS A 85 27.27 -37.45 8.32
N THR A 86 28.52 -36.96 8.29
CA THR A 86 29.58 -37.59 7.51
C THR A 86 29.94 -38.90 8.22
N GLY A 87 29.28 -39.99 7.82
CA GLY A 87 29.64 -41.33 8.25
C GLY A 87 31.04 -41.66 7.74
N ALA A 88 31.94 -41.99 8.66
CA ALA A 88 33.19 -42.64 8.35
C ALA A 88 32.90 -44.06 7.83
N ALA A 89 33.46 -44.43 6.68
CA ALA A 89 33.58 -45.81 6.24
C ALA A 89 35.01 -46.07 5.77
N ILE A 90 35.75 -46.67 6.69
CA ILE A 90 36.82 -47.67 6.52
C ILE A 90 36.93 -48.32 5.12
N SER A 91 38.13 -48.33 4.56
CA SER A 91 38.81 -49.48 3.90
C SER A 91 40.29 -49.14 3.70
#